data_AF-A0A1U9MJA6-F1
#
_entry.id   AF-A0A1U9MJA6-F1
#
_cell.length_a   1.000
_cell.length_b   1.000
_cell.length_c   1.000
_cell.angle_alpha   90.00
_cell.angle_beta   90.00
_cell.angle_gamma   90.00
#
_symmetry.space_group_name_H-M   'P 1'
#
loop_
_entity.id
_entity.type
_entity.pdbx_description
1 polymer ?
#
loop_
_entity_poly.entity_id
_entity_poly.type
_entity_poly.pdbx_seq_one_letter_code
_entity_poly.pdbx_strand_id
1 'polypeptide(L)'
;MFDFLELPLQNRGIYFAKVSLAISYLSAVFDRFGFWGHFGETGVSWGSMTQFFKHVSTLCPWAPENMIPVIGWVVTALEALIALAYIINTKNKFINIANIFLLILFLVSMSLFQSIKMMINFNVIVCFAISLLIYFADYNDNKEKRT
;
A
#
# COMPACT_ATOMS: atom_id res chain seq x y z
N MET A 1 -19.90 -4.11 -14.06
CA MET A 1 -18.69 -3.38 -14.53
C MET A 1 -19.01 -1.92 -14.36
N PHE A 2 -18.52 -1.29 -13.28
CA PHE A 2 -18.85 0.10 -12.92
C PHE A 2 -18.46 1.04 -14.06
N ASP A 3 -19.41 1.81 -14.57
CA ASP A 3 -19.19 2.69 -15.71
C ASP A 3 -18.43 3.94 -15.26
N PHE A 4 -17.10 3.89 -15.37
CA PHE A 4 -16.18 4.97 -14.99
C PHE A 4 -16.51 6.31 -15.65
N LEU A 5 -17.16 6.28 -16.81
CA LEU A 5 -17.53 7.47 -17.58
C LEU A 5 -18.74 8.22 -17.00
N GLU A 6 -19.57 7.58 -16.18
CA GLU A 6 -20.77 8.20 -15.59
C GLU A 6 -20.49 8.93 -14.26
N LEU A 7 -19.29 8.77 -13.69
CA LEU A 7 -18.93 9.45 -12.46
C LEU A 7 -18.62 10.94 -12.71
N PRO A 8 -19.01 11.85 -11.78
CA PRO A 8 -18.57 13.24 -11.84
C PRO A 8 -17.04 13.31 -11.86
N LEU A 9 -16.48 14.32 -12.54
CA LEU A 9 -15.04 14.40 -12.85
C LEU A 9 -14.14 14.20 -11.62
N GLN A 10 -14.54 14.74 -10.47
CA GLN A 10 -13.84 14.57 -9.19
C GLN A 10 -13.78 13.10 -8.74
N ASN A 11 -14.89 12.36 -8.86
CA ASN A 11 -14.95 10.94 -8.48
C ASN A 11 -14.12 10.04 -9.41
N ARG A 12 -13.94 10.44 -10.68
CA ARG A 12 -13.05 9.75 -11.62
C ARG A 12 -11.60 9.86 -11.19
N GLY A 13 -11.15 11.05 -10.78
CA GLY A 13 -9.80 11.26 -10.28
C GLY A 13 -9.49 10.45 -9.01
N ILE A 14 -10.41 10.43 -8.06
CA ILE A 14 -10.26 9.64 -6.82
C ILE A 14 -10.23 8.14 -7.10
N TYR A 15 -11.09 7.65 -8.01
CA TYR A 15 -11.03 6.25 -8.40
C TYR A 15 -9.71 5.88 -9.08
N PHE A 16 -9.21 6.74 -9.99
CA PHE A 16 -7.90 6.54 -10.59
C PHE A 16 -6.77 6.51 -9.55
N ALA A 17 -6.84 7.36 -8.53
CA ALA A 17 -5.88 7.35 -7.42
C ALA A 17 -5.93 6.05 -6.61
N LYS A 18 -7.14 5.53 -6.32
CA LYS A 18 -7.34 4.23 -5.65
C LYS A 18 -6.73 3.09 -6.46
N VAL A 19 -7.04 3.04 -7.75
CA VAL A 19 -6.52 2.02 -8.67
C VAL A 19 -4.99 2.11 -8.78
N SER A 20 -4.43 3.32 -8.88
CA SER A 20 -2.98 3.52 -8.92
C SER A 20 -2.29 2.97 -7.67
N LEU A 21 -2.81 3.28 -6.47
CA LEU A 21 -2.29 2.69 -5.23
C LEU A 21 -2.42 1.17 -5.21
N ALA A 22 -3.57 0.64 -5.64
CA ALA A 22 -3.80 -0.79 -5.69
C ALA A 22 -2.80 -1.51 -6.61
N ILE A 23 -2.51 -0.95 -7.80
CA ILE A 23 -1.53 -1.51 -8.72
C ILE A 23 -0.12 -1.47 -8.09
N SER A 24 0.24 -0.38 -7.41
CA SER A 24 1.54 -0.30 -6.71
C SER A 24 1.68 -1.38 -5.63
N TYR A 25 0.65 -1.60 -4.81
CA TYR A 25 0.65 -2.66 -3.80
C TYR A 25 0.68 -4.06 -4.42
N LEU A 26 -0.15 -4.33 -5.44
CA LEU A 26 -0.14 -5.62 -6.12
C LEU A 26 1.19 -5.92 -6.80
N SER A 27 1.83 -4.91 -7.40
CA SER A 27 3.16 -5.05 -7.98
C SER A 27 4.19 -5.46 -6.91
N ALA A 28 4.17 -4.81 -5.74
CA ALA A 28 5.04 -5.16 -4.61
C ALA A 28 4.75 -6.58 -4.08
N VAL A 29 3.48 -6.97 -4.00
CA VAL A 29 3.07 -8.33 -3.60
C VAL A 29 3.59 -9.36 -4.61
N PHE A 30 3.41 -9.13 -5.91
CA PHE A 30 3.90 -10.01 -6.96
C PHE A 30 5.43 -10.12 -7.00
N ASP A 31 6.15 -9.05 -6.67
CA ASP A 31 7.60 -9.06 -6.52
C ASP A 31 8.06 -10.03 -5.44
N ARG A 32 7.33 -10.11 -4.31
CA ARG A 32 7.63 -11.04 -3.21
C ARG A 32 7.39 -12.50 -3.59
N PHE A 33 6.52 -12.75 -4.56
CA PHE A 33 6.29 -14.09 -5.11
C PHE A 33 7.23 -14.42 -6.28
N GLY A 34 8.09 -13.48 -6.70
CA GLY A 34 9.06 -13.70 -7.77
C GLY A 34 8.48 -13.58 -9.19
N PHE A 35 7.28 -13.03 -9.36
CA PHE A 35 6.67 -12.87 -10.69
C PHE A 35 7.45 -11.90 -11.60
N TRP A 36 8.18 -10.93 -11.01
CA TRP A 36 8.98 -9.97 -11.75
C TRP A 36 10.42 -10.43 -12.05
N GLY A 37 10.84 -11.60 -11.53
CA GLY A 37 12.19 -12.13 -11.68
C GLY A 37 12.87 -12.39 -10.33
N HIS A 38 14.16 -12.75 -10.38
CA HIS A 38 14.94 -13.03 -9.18
C HIS A 38 15.57 -11.77 -8.58
N PHE A 39 15.91 -11.86 -7.29
CA PHE A 39 16.62 -10.80 -6.59
C PHE A 39 17.92 -10.42 -7.33
N GLY A 40 18.10 -9.12 -7.61
CA GLY A 40 19.25 -8.58 -8.32
C GLY A 40 19.01 -8.32 -9.81
N GLU A 41 17.90 -8.77 -10.37
CA GLU A 41 17.46 -8.39 -11.71
C GLU A 41 16.95 -6.94 -11.73
N THR A 42 17.00 -6.29 -12.91
CA THR A 42 16.61 -4.89 -13.04
C THR A 42 15.11 -4.73 -12.80
N GLY A 43 14.76 -3.88 -11.82
CA GLY A 43 13.36 -3.60 -11.46
C GLY A 43 12.78 -4.53 -10.39
N VAL A 44 13.53 -5.54 -9.93
CA VAL A 44 13.11 -6.45 -8.85
C VAL A 44 13.59 -5.93 -7.51
N SER A 45 12.69 -5.79 -6.53
CA SER A 45 13.05 -5.30 -5.19
C SER A 45 13.45 -6.44 -4.25
N TRP A 46 12.71 -7.55 -4.27
CA TRP A 46 12.88 -8.69 -3.39
C TRP A 46 12.96 -10.01 -4.17
N GLY A 47 12.11 -10.23 -5.18
CA GLY A 47 12.08 -11.45 -6.01
C GLY A 47 11.75 -12.77 -5.30
N SER A 48 11.62 -12.77 -3.96
CA SER A 48 11.20 -13.92 -3.16
C SER A 48 10.80 -13.50 -1.75
N MET A 49 9.94 -14.29 -1.11
CA MET A 49 9.53 -14.01 0.27
C MET A 49 10.68 -14.09 1.27
N THR A 50 11.67 -14.95 1.04
CA THR A 50 12.86 -15.04 1.89
C THR A 50 13.66 -13.74 1.89
N GLN A 51 13.81 -13.09 0.73
CA GLN A 51 14.48 -11.78 0.65
C GLN A 51 13.62 -10.68 1.27
N PHE A 52 12.30 -10.75 1.11
CA PHE A 52 11.40 -9.84 1.80
C PHE A 52 11.47 -9.96 3.32
N PHE A 53 11.57 -11.17 3.88
CA PHE A 53 11.74 -11.34 5.33
C PHE A 53 13.05 -10.73 5.84
N LYS A 54 14.14 -10.83 5.09
CA LYS A 54 15.39 -10.10 5.43
C LYS A 54 15.16 -8.60 5.47
N HIS A 55 14.40 -8.06 4.52
CA HIS A 55 14.04 -6.65 4.50
C HIS A 55 13.15 -6.25 5.70
N VAL A 56 12.14 -7.07 6.03
CA VAL A 56 11.28 -6.87 7.22
C VAL A 56 12.11 -6.89 8.50
N SER A 57 13.11 -7.77 8.60
CA SER A 57 14.02 -7.80 9.75
C SER A 57 14.79 -6.49 9.94
N THR A 58 15.19 -5.82 8.85
CA THR A 58 15.81 -4.49 8.92
C THR A 58 14.83 -3.42 9.39
N LEU A 59 13.56 -3.52 8.99
CA LEU A 59 12.50 -2.58 9.34
C LEU A 59 11.96 -2.77 10.77
N CYS A 60 12.10 -3.97 11.33
CA CYS A 60 11.62 -4.31 12.66
C CYS A 60 12.73 -4.93 13.52
N PRO A 61 13.82 -4.20 13.84
CA PRO A 61 14.93 -4.75 14.64
C PRO A 61 14.54 -5.05 16.09
N TRP A 62 13.39 -4.53 16.54
CA TRP A 62 12.80 -4.81 17.84
C TRP A 62 12.00 -6.13 17.88
N ALA A 63 11.68 -6.72 16.72
CA ALA A 63 10.93 -7.96 16.62
C ALA A 63 11.86 -9.18 16.68
N PRO A 64 11.51 -10.22 17.46
CA PRO A 64 12.26 -11.48 17.45
C PRO A 64 12.25 -12.15 16.06
N GLU A 65 13.31 -12.89 15.71
CA GLU A 65 13.49 -13.50 14.38
C GLU A 65 12.34 -14.42 13.97
N ASN A 66 11.77 -15.17 14.92
CA ASN A 66 10.63 -16.05 14.67
C ASN A 66 9.33 -15.30 14.32
N MET A 67 9.24 -14.00 14.65
CA MET A 67 8.08 -13.16 14.35
C MET A 67 8.19 -12.49 12.97
N ILE A 68 9.39 -12.42 12.38
CA ILE A 68 9.62 -11.77 11.08
C ILE A 68 8.79 -12.38 9.94
N PRO A 69 8.69 -13.71 9.78
CA PRO A 69 7.83 -14.30 8.75
C PRO A 69 6.36 -13.96 8.95
N VAL A 70 5.89 -13.94 10.21
CA VAL A 70 4.50 -13.61 10.56
C VAL A 70 4.20 -12.16 10.17
N ILE A 71 5.05 -11.21 10.56
CA ILE A 71 4.91 -9.80 10.19
C ILE A 71 4.91 -9.66 8.67
N GLY A 72 5.84 -10.29 7.96
CA GLY A 72 5.94 -10.23 6.51
C GLY A 72 4.67 -10.72 5.80
N TRP A 73 4.09 -11.83 6.27
CA TRP A 73 2.82 -12.35 5.74
C TRP A 73 1.63 -11.46 6.07
N VAL A 74 1.54 -10.94 7.29
CA VAL A 74 0.47 -10.02 7.71
C VAL A 74 0.47 -8.76 6.85
N VAL A 75 1.65 -8.14 6.65
CA VAL A 75 1.81 -6.96 5.81
C VAL A 75 1.41 -7.27 4.36
N THR A 76 1.87 -8.40 3.81
CA THR A 76 1.52 -8.82 2.44
C THR A 76 0.02 -9.04 2.27
N ALA A 77 -0.63 -9.68 3.25
CA ALA A 77 -2.08 -9.90 3.23
C ALA A 77 -2.84 -8.58 3.32
N LEU A 78 -2.43 -7.66 4.21
CA LEU A 78 -3.06 -6.35 4.35
C LEU A 78 -2.97 -5.54 3.05
N GLU A 79 -1.79 -5.48 2.42
CA GLU A 79 -1.59 -4.77 1.15
C GLU A 79 -2.47 -5.36 0.03
N ALA A 80 -2.52 -6.69 -0.08
CA ALA A 80 -3.36 -7.36 -1.07
C ALA A 80 -4.85 -7.07 -0.85
N LEU A 81 -5.34 -7.16 0.39
CA LEU A 81 -6.74 -6.89 0.73
C LEU A 81 -7.12 -5.42 0.47
N ILE A 82 -6.26 -4.48 0.86
CA ILE A 82 -6.47 -3.05 0.60
C ILE A 82 -6.49 -2.79 -0.91
N ALA A 83 -5.56 -3.36 -1.67
CA ALA A 83 -5.51 -3.21 -3.11
C ALA A 83 -6.78 -3.72 -3.80
N LEU A 84 -7.25 -4.91 -3.45
CA LEU A 84 -8.49 -5.47 -3.97
C LEU A 84 -9.70 -4.59 -3.62
N ALA A 85 -9.78 -4.10 -2.38
CA ALA A 85 -10.85 -3.20 -1.95
C ALA A 85 -10.86 -1.87 -2.74
N TYR A 86 -9.68 -1.35 -3.09
CA TYR A 86 -9.51 -0.14 -3.89
C TYR A 86 -9.87 -0.35 -5.37
N ILE A 87 -9.57 -1.50 -5.95
CA ILE A 87 -10.00 -1.87 -7.32
C ILE A 87 -11.54 -1.93 -7.40
N ILE A 88 -12.20 -2.47 -6.38
CA ILE A 88 -13.67 -2.52 -6.30
C ILE A 88 -14.28 -1.11 -6.05
N ASN A 89 -13.45 -0.07 -5.87
CA ASN A 89 -13.85 1.28 -5.51
C ASN A 89 -14.61 1.37 -4.18
N THR A 90 -14.23 0.55 -3.20
CA THR A 90 -14.91 0.56 -1.91
C THR A 90 -14.71 1.92 -1.23
N LYS A 91 -15.81 2.61 -0.85
CA LYS A 91 -15.78 3.87 -0.06
C LYS A 91 -15.78 3.61 1.45
N ASN A 92 -15.18 2.50 1.87
CA ASN A 92 -15.22 2.05 3.27
C ASN A 92 -14.17 2.79 4.10
N LYS A 93 -14.64 3.54 5.11
CA LYS A 93 -13.82 4.29 6.06
C LYS A 93 -12.74 3.42 6.71
N PHE A 94 -13.06 2.17 7.06
CA PHE A 94 -12.11 1.27 7.73
C PHE A 94 -10.94 0.89 6.82
N ILE A 95 -11.18 0.65 5.53
CA ILE A 95 -10.11 0.34 4.56
C ILE A 95 -9.18 1.54 4.38
N ASN A 96 -9.73 2.75 4.26
CA ASN A 96 -8.93 3.96 4.13
C ASN A 96 -8.07 4.20 5.37
N ILE A 97 -8.63 4.02 6.58
CA ILE A 97 -7.87 4.17 7.83
C ILE A 97 -6.79 3.10 7.95
N ALA A 98 -7.10 1.84 7.60
CA ALA A 98 -6.12 0.76 7.62
C ALA A 98 -4.94 1.06 6.68
N ASN A 99 -5.21 1.58 5.48
CA ASN A 99 -4.16 1.97 4.54
C ASN A 99 -3.28 3.12 5.05
N ILE A 100 -3.90 4.16 5.60
CA ILE A 100 -3.19 5.29 6.22
C ILE A 100 -2.29 4.78 7.36
N PHE A 101 -2.82 3.92 8.23
CA PHE A 101 -2.08 3.37 9.36
C PHE A 101 -0.89 2.51 8.88
N LEU A 102 -1.10 1.64 7.89
CA LEU A 102 -0.06 0.83 7.28
C LEU A 102 1.07 1.70 6.72
N LEU A 103 0.73 2.77 5.99
CA LEU A 103 1.72 3.70 5.44
C LEU A 103 2.47 4.50 6.52
N ILE A 104 1.82 4.86 7.63
CA ILE A 104 2.50 5.49 8.77
C ILE A 104 3.53 4.53 9.36
N LEU A 105 3.18 3.25 9.53
CA LEU A 105 4.13 2.25 10.02
C LEU A 105 5.35 2.15 9.10
N PHE A 106 5.14 2.10 7.79
CA PHE A 106 6.25 2.11 6.82
C PHE A 106 7.07 3.39 6.87
N LEU A 107 6.43 4.57 6.94
CA LEU A 107 7.13 5.86 7.04
C LEU A 107 8.03 5.90 8.28
N VAL A 108 7.50 5.56 9.45
CA VAL A 108 8.25 5.58 10.71
C VAL A 108 9.36 4.54 10.66
N SER A 109 9.06 3.32 10.26
CA SER A 109 10.03 2.21 10.23
C SER A 109 11.17 2.47 9.24
N MET A 110 10.87 2.88 8.01
CA MET A 110 11.90 3.14 6.99
C MET A 110 12.74 4.39 7.30
N SER A 111 12.13 5.41 7.93
CA SER A 111 12.84 6.61 8.37
C SER A 111 13.85 6.30 9.48
N LEU A 112 13.46 5.45 10.45
CA LEU A 112 14.29 5.15 11.62
C LEU A 112 15.35 4.06 11.34
N PHE A 113 15.02 3.02 10.59
CA PHE A 113 15.85 1.81 10.53
C PHE A 113 16.50 1.53 9.17
N GLN A 114 16.10 2.21 8.10
CA GLN A 114 16.65 1.96 6.76
C GLN A 114 17.39 3.18 6.21
N SER A 115 16.66 4.17 5.70
CA SER A 115 17.15 5.50 5.32
C SER A 115 16.01 6.33 4.75
N ILE A 116 16.10 7.64 4.94
CA ILE A 116 15.17 8.61 4.34
C ILE A 116 15.18 8.50 2.80
N LYS A 117 16.35 8.27 2.19
CA LYS A 117 16.48 8.12 0.73
C LYS A 117 15.67 6.93 0.19
N MET A 118 15.75 5.77 0.85
CA MET A 118 14.97 4.61 0.44
C MET A 118 13.48 4.84 0.64
N MET A 119 13.07 5.43 1.75
CA MET A 119 11.66 5.79 2.00
C MET A 119 11.09 6.67 0.87
N ILE A 120 11.87 7.63 0.36
CA ILE A 120 11.48 8.48 -0.78
C ILE A 120 11.43 7.68 -2.08
N ASN A 121 12.44 6.84 -2.36
CA ASN A 121 12.50 6.03 -3.58
C ASN A 121 11.34 5.02 -3.69
N PHE A 122 10.87 4.47 -2.57
CA PHE A 122 9.68 3.62 -2.52
C PHE A 122 8.36 4.42 -2.57
N ASN A 123 8.42 5.74 -2.76
CA ASN A 123 7.27 6.65 -2.85
C ASN A 123 6.31 6.60 -1.66
N VAL A 124 6.78 6.18 -0.47
CA VAL A 124 5.90 5.95 0.69
C VAL A 124 5.21 7.24 1.13
N ILE A 125 5.93 8.38 1.09
CA ILE A 125 5.37 9.71 1.39
C ILE A 125 4.27 10.08 0.39
N VAL A 126 4.49 9.83 -0.90
CA VAL A 126 3.54 10.13 -1.97
C VAL A 126 2.28 9.27 -1.80
N CYS A 127 2.46 7.97 -1.55
CA CYS A 127 1.37 7.06 -1.28
C CYS A 127 0.55 7.49 -0.05
N PHE A 128 1.22 7.97 1.01
CA PHE A 128 0.56 8.49 2.21
C PHE A 128 -0.29 9.73 1.93
N ALA A 129 0.26 10.70 1.19
CA ALA A 129 -0.48 11.90 0.79
C ALA A 129 -1.71 11.54 -0.05
N ILE A 130 -1.58 10.63 -1.03
CA ILE A 130 -2.69 10.16 -1.85
C ILE A 130 -3.75 9.44 -0.99
N SER A 131 -3.33 8.61 -0.03
CA SER A 131 -4.26 7.92 0.86
C SER A 131 -5.07 8.89 1.73
N LEU A 132 -4.48 9.98 2.19
CA LEU A 132 -5.19 11.04 2.91
C LEU A 132 -6.21 11.75 2.00
N LEU A 133 -5.82 12.09 0.77
CA LEU A 133 -6.73 12.71 -0.21
C LEU A 133 -7.94 11.82 -0.50
N ILE A 134 -7.71 10.51 -0.70
CA ILE A 134 -8.78 9.53 -0.90
C ILE A 134 -9.71 9.48 0.32
N TYR A 135 -9.15 9.44 1.54
CA TYR A 135 -9.95 9.43 2.77
C TYR A 135 -10.85 10.65 2.89
N PHE A 136 -10.33 11.86 2.65
CA PHE A 136 -11.12 13.09 2.75
C PHE A 136 -12.19 13.19 1.66
N ALA A 137 -11.87 12.77 0.43
CA ALA A 137 -12.83 12.76 -0.67
C ALA A 137 -13.99 11.79 -0.39
N ASP A 138 -13.69 10.56 0.02
CA ASP A 138 -14.71 9.56 0.39
C ASP A 138 -15.52 10.01 1.62
N TYR A 139 -14.89 10.69 2.59
CA TYR A 139 -15.58 11.21 3.76
C TYR A 139 -16.60 12.28 3.39
N ASN A 140 -16.25 13.22 2.52
CA ASN A 140 -17.14 14.28 2.06
C ASN A 140 -18.32 13.72 1.25
N ASP A 141 -18.06 12.82 0.30
CA ASP A 141 -19.12 12.16 -0.50
C ASP A 141 -20.11 11.37 0.39
N ASN A 142 -19.60 10.69 1.42
CA ASN A 142 -20.44 9.98 2.39
C ASN A 142 -21.25 10.94 3.30
N LYS A 143 -20.74 12.15 3.56
CA LYS A 143 -21.44 13.17 4.34
C LYS A 143 -22.58 13.79 3.54
N GLU A 144 -22.34 14.15 2.28
CA GLU A 144 -23.35 14.71 1.37
C GLU A 144 -24.52 13.75 1.14
N LYS A 145 -24.27 12.44 1.08
CA LYS A 145 -25.34 11.43 0.95
C LYS A 145 -26.21 11.24 2.20
N ARG A 146 -25.79 11.78 3.35
CA ARG A 146 -26.52 11.68 4.63
C ARG A 146 -27.36 12.92 4.94
N THR A 147 -27.15 14.01 4.20
CA THR A 147 -27.92 15.26 4.30
C THR A 147 -29.01 15.29 3.25
#